data_AF-A0A820P261-F1
#
_entry.id   AF-A0A820P261-F1
#
_cell.length_a   1.000
_cell.length_b   1.000
_cell.length_c   1.000
_cell.angle_alpha   90.00
_cell.angle_beta   90.00
_cell.angle_gamma   90.00
#
_symmetry.space_group_name_H-M   'P 1'
#
loop_
_entity.id
_entity.type
_entity.pdbx_description
1 polymer ?
#
loop_
_entity_poly.entity_id
_entity_poly.type
_entity_poly.pdbx_seq_one_letter_code
_entity_poly.pdbx_strand_id
1 'polypeptide(L)'
;LLLETANGELVDRICPWSRYVQRAEKATVYRGVFYNPPHDEIYQFKYSQPKKRDRLKIYEAHIGISSSKEEVSTYENFRINIIPRIVKQGYNTIQLMAILEHPYYA
;
A
#
# COMPACT_ATOMS: atom_id res chain seq x y z
N LEU A 1 12.79 3.49 17.21
CA LEU A 1 14.26 3.51 17.30
C LEU A 1 14.61 4.64 18.24
N LEU A 2 15.16 4.32 19.41
CA LEU A 2 15.60 5.32 20.35
C LEU A 2 17.01 5.78 19.96
N LEU A 3 17.16 7.08 19.71
CA LEU A 3 18.41 7.71 19.30
C LEU A 3 18.78 8.80 20.31
N GLU A 4 20.06 8.95 20.59
CA GLU A 4 20.58 10.08 21.37
C GLU A 4 21.12 11.14 20.42
N THR A 5 20.68 12.39 20.58
CA THR A 5 21.17 13.52 19.77
C THR A 5 22.49 14.05 20.32
N ALA A 6 23.18 14.90 19.54
CA ALA A 6 24.42 15.55 19.98
C ALA A 6 24.24 16.41 21.26
N ASN A 7 23.01 16.81 21.58
CA ASN A 7 22.67 17.58 22.77
C ASN A 7 22.30 16.69 23.98
N GLY A 8 22.38 15.36 23.85
CA GLY A 8 21.99 14.39 24.88
C GLY A 8 20.48 14.12 24.95
N GLU A 9 19.68 14.60 24.00
CA GLU A 9 18.24 14.33 23.99
C GLU A 9 17.94 12.96 23.39
N LEU A 10 17.02 12.23 23.99
CA LEU A 10 16.53 10.97 23.45
C LEU A 10 15.33 11.21 22.53
N VAL A 11 15.40 10.72 21.29
CA VAL A 11 14.34 10.85 20.29
C VAL A 11 13.94 9.48 19.75
N ASP A 12 12.63 9.25 19.62
CA ASP A 12 12.11 8.03 18.99
C ASP A 12 11.79 8.27 17.51
N ARG A 13 12.17 7.32 16.65
CA ARG A 13 11.97 7.36 15.20
C ARG A 13 11.50 6.01 14.67
N ILE A 14 10.64 6.02 13.66
CA ILE A 14 10.32 4.80 12.89
C ILE A 14 11.59 4.34 12.17
N CYS A 15 11.80 3.02 12.08
CA CYS A 15 12.93 2.49 11.33
C CYS A 15 12.80 2.90 9.86
N PRO A 16 13.85 3.45 9.22
CA PRO A 16 13.82 3.79 7.79
C PRO A 16 13.50 2.59 6.88
N TRP A 17 13.72 1.38 7.38
CA TRP A 17 13.48 0.11 6.68
C TRP A 17 12.20 -0.61 7.13
N SER A 18 11.34 0.07 7.90
CA SER A 18 10.05 -0.49 8.31
C SER A 18 9.23 -0.87 7.08
N ARG A 19 8.81 -2.14 7.02
CA ARG A 19 7.99 -2.67 5.92
C ARG A 19 6.51 -2.34 6.06
N TYR A 20 6.08 -2.02 7.28
CA TYR A 20 4.69 -1.68 7.59
C TYR A 20 4.65 -0.68 8.74
N VAL A 21 3.75 0.29 8.64
CA VAL A 21 3.48 1.28 9.68
C VAL A 21 1.97 1.44 9.82
N GLN A 22 1.52 1.87 10.99
CA GLN A 22 0.10 2.08 11.23
C GLN A 22 -0.13 3.29 12.13
N ARG A 23 -1.22 4.01 11.88
CA ARG A 23 -1.75 5.04 12.78
C ARG A 23 -2.93 4.45 13.55
N ALA A 24 -2.91 4.53 14.88
CA ALA A 24 -4.09 4.23 15.67
C ALA A 24 -5.13 5.35 15.47
N GLU A 25 -6.43 5.06 15.59
CA GLU A 25 -7.52 6.00 15.26
C GLU A 25 -7.37 7.39 15.89
N LYS A 26 -6.86 7.46 17.13
CA LYS A 26 -6.69 8.72 17.87
C LYS A 26 -5.25 9.23 17.93
N ALA A 27 -4.32 8.56 17.24
CA ALA A 27 -2.91 8.95 17.25
C ALA A 27 -2.61 9.95 16.14
N THR A 28 -1.87 11.00 16.48
CA THR A 28 -1.35 11.98 15.52
C THR A 28 -0.10 11.48 14.80
N VAL A 29 0.58 10.47 15.37
CA VAL A 29 1.82 9.90 14.86
C VAL A 29 1.65 8.45 14.46
N TYR A 30 2.36 8.04 13.41
CA TYR A 30 2.46 6.65 13.00
C TYR A 30 3.42 5.88 13.91
N ARG A 31 3.23 4.57 13.96
CA ARG A 31 4.15 3.65 14.62
C ARG A 31 4.65 2.61 13.63
N GLY A 32 5.92 2.25 13.76
CA GLY A 32 6.48 1.11 13.02
C GLY A 32 5.89 -0.19 13.53
N VAL A 33 5.37 -1.02 12.63
CA VAL A 33 4.85 -2.35 12.98
C VAL A 33 5.89 -3.38 12.57
N PHE A 34 6.27 -4.24 13.52
CA PHE A 34 7.08 -5.41 13.19
C PHE A 34 6.20 -6.43 12.45
N TYR A 35 6.28 -6.40 11.12
CA TYR A 35 5.48 -7.26 10.26
C TYR A 35 6.27 -8.53 9.91
N ASN A 36 5.98 -9.61 10.64
CA ASN A 36 6.55 -10.94 10.42
C ASN A 36 5.44 -11.99 10.57
N PRO A 37 4.51 -12.08 9.60
CA PRO A 37 3.39 -13.00 9.66
C PRO A 37 3.87 -14.46 9.65
N PRO A 38 3.12 -15.40 10.25
CA PRO A 38 3.32 -16.84 10.12
C PRO A 38 3.41 -17.30 8.66
N HIS A 39 4.11 -18.41 8.41
CA HIS A 39 4.36 -18.89 7.04
C HIS A 39 3.09 -19.19 6.24
N ASP A 40 2.03 -19.65 6.91
CA ASP A 40 0.71 -19.92 6.34
C ASP A 40 -0.10 -18.64 6.01
N GLU A 41 0.28 -17.49 6.57
CA GLU A 41 -0.31 -16.19 6.26
C GLU A 41 0.46 -15.41 5.17
N ILE A 42 1.67 -15.86 4.80
CA ILE A 42 2.46 -15.24 3.73
C ILE A 42 1.84 -15.56 2.37
N TYR A 43 1.43 -14.52 1.64
CA TYR A 43 0.88 -14.68 0.29
C TYR A 43 1.90 -15.29 -0.69
N GLN A 44 1.52 -16.44 -1.27
CA GLN A 44 2.29 -17.09 -2.33
C GLN A 44 1.75 -16.66 -3.70
N PHE A 45 2.61 -16.05 -4.52
CA PHE A 45 2.25 -15.64 -5.88
C PHE A 45 1.89 -16.86 -6.73
N LYS A 46 0.66 -16.88 -7.26
CA LYS A 46 0.11 -18.01 -8.03
C LYS A 46 0.29 -17.88 -9.54
N TYR A 47 0.58 -16.67 -10.02
CA TYR A 47 0.61 -16.34 -11.43
C TYR A 47 1.95 -15.73 -11.82
N SER A 48 2.44 -16.07 -13.00
CA SER A 48 3.65 -15.47 -13.56
C SER A 48 3.37 -14.05 -14.07
N GLN A 49 4.44 -13.26 -14.21
CA GLN A 49 4.34 -11.92 -14.77
C GLN A 49 3.81 -12.01 -16.22
N PRO A 50 2.82 -11.16 -16.60
CA PRO A 50 2.35 -11.11 -17.98
C PRO A 50 3.49 -10.77 -18.95
N LYS A 51 3.44 -11.33 -20.16
CA LYS A 51 4.39 -10.97 -21.24
C LYS A 51 4.28 -9.48 -21.54
N LYS A 52 5.43 -8.82 -21.74
CA LYS A 52 5.51 -7.44 -22.19
C LYS A 52 4.69 -7.28 -23.48
N ARG A 53 3.86 -6.25 -23.53
CA ARG A 53 3.04 -5.91 -24.70
C ARG A 53 3.71 -4.79 -25.49
N ASP A 54 3.50 -4.77 -26.80
CA ASP A 54 4.07 -3.74 -27.69
C ASP A 54 3.49 -2.35 -27.44
N ARG A 55 2.24 -2.29 -26.96
CA ARG A 55 1.53 -1.03 -26.66
C ARG A 55 0.91 -1.10 -25.28
N LEU A 56 1.20 -0.10 -24.44
CA LEU A 56 0.59 0.04 -23.14
C LEU A 56 -0.75 0.77 -23.27
N LYS A 57 -1.79 0.17 -22.70
CA LYS A 57 -3.08 0.81 -22.42
C LYS A 57 -3.19 0.87 -20.90
N ILE A 58 -2.77 2.01 -20.35
CA ILE A 58 -2.59 2.19 -18.91
C ILE A 58 -3.89 2.72 -18.31
N TYR A 59 -4.38 2.01 -17.30
CA TYR A 59 -5.41 2.51 -16.40
C TYR A 59 -4.71 3.05 -15.14
N GLU A 60 -4.72 4.37 -14.97
CA GLU A 60 -4.20 4.99 -13.75
C GLU A 60 -5.24 4.84 -12.62
N ALA A 61 -4.79 4.37 -11.46
CA ALA A 61 -5.68 4.06 -10.36
C ALA A 61 -5.06 4.41 -9.01
N HIS A 62 -5.94 4.85 -8.12
CA HIS A 62 -5.67 5.03 -6.70
C HIS A 62 -6.62 4.14 -5.90
N ILE A 63 -6.08 3.24 -5.07
CA ILE A 63 -6.88 2.21 -4.38
C ILE A 63 -7.86 2.80 -3.39
N GLY A 64 -7.43 3.70 -2.50
CA GLY A 64 -8.30 4.19 -1.43
C GLY A 64 -9.51 5.03 -1.88
N ILE A 65 -9.54 5.56 -3.11
CA ILE A 65 -10.71 6.28 -3.68
C ILE A 65 -11.46 5.46 -4.73
N SER A 66 -11.20 4.14 -4.81
CA SER A 66 -11.74 3.28 -5.87
C SER A 66 -13.16 2.73 -5.60
N SER A 67 -13.73 3.03 -4.44
CA SER A 67 -15.10 2.67 -4.06
C SER A 67 -16.08 3.82 -4.33
N SER A 68 -17.36 3.50 -4.50
CA SER A 68 -18.43 4.50 -4.53
C SER A 68 -18.87 4.95 -3.13
N LYS A 69 -18.38 4.29 -2.08
CA LYS A 69 -18.66 4.65 -0.68
C LYS A 69 -17.73 5.78 -0.23
N GLU A 70 -18.21 6.59 0.70
CA GLU A 70 -17.42 7.64 1.36
C GLU A 70 -16.51 7.02 2.45
N GLU A 71 -15.57 6.18 2.03
CA GLU A 71 -14.61 5.51 2.89
C GLU A 71 -13.29 5.28 2.14
N VAL A 72 -12.19 5.11 2.88
CA VAL A 72 -10.93 4.65 2.28
C VAL A 72 -11.11 3.19 1.87
N SER A 73 -11.15 2.95 0.56
CA SER A 73 -11.32 1.61 0.01
C SER A 73 -10.10 0.71 0.22
N THR A 74 -10.30 -0.60 0.14
CA THR A 74 -9.28 -1.61 0.45
C THR A 74 -8.67 -2.23 -0.82
N TYR A 75 -7.46 -2.79 -0.68
CA TYR A 75 -6.83 -3.61 -1.71
C TYR A 75 -7.74 -4.75 -2.19
N GLU A 76 -8.52 -5.33 -1.29
CA GLU A 76 -9.44 -6.43 -1.59
C GLU A 76 -10.64 -5.97 -2.42
N ASN A 77 -11.23 -4.81 -2.07
CA ASN A 77 -12.28 -4.21 -2.90
C ASN A 77 -11.77 -3.90 -4.31
N PHE A 78 -10.56 -3.34 -4.43
CA PHE A 78 -9.94 -3.07 -5.73
C PHE A 78 -9.77 -4.36 -6.54
N ARG A 79 -9.27 -5.43 -5.91
CA ARG A 79 -9.06 -6.74 -6.54
C ARG A 79 -10.35 -7.35 -7.07
N ILE A 80 -11.41 -7.36 -6.27
CA ILE A 80 -12.67 -8.03 -6.61
C ILE A 80 -13.51 -7.19 -7.57
N ASN A 81 -13.60 -5.87 -7.35
CA ASN A 81 -14.59 -5.04 -8.03
C ASN A 81 -14.01 -4.18 -9.15
N ILE A 82 -12.73 -3.78 -9.07
CA ILE A 82 -12.15 -2.80 -9.98
C ILE A 82 -11.29 -3.45 -11.06
N ILE A 83 -10.43 -4.41 -10.72
CA ILE A 83 -9.60 -5.11 -11.72
C ILE A 83 -10.46 -5.73 -12.85
N PRO A 84 -11.59 -6.43 -12.60
CA PRO A 84 -12.41 -6.97 -13.69
C PRO A 84 -12.98 -5.91 -14.62
N ARG A 85 -13.28 -4.69 -14.10
CA ARG A 85 -13.77 -3.56 -14.90
C ARG A 85 -12.67 -3.04 -15.82
N ILE A 86 -11.45 -2.89 -15.31
CA ILE A 86 -10.26 -2.48 -16.09
C ILE A 86 -10.05 -3.45 -17.25
N VAL A 87 -10.11 -4.75 -16.98
CA VAL A 87 -9.98 -5.80 -18.01
C VAL A 87 -11.12 -5.73 -19.05
N LYS A 88 -12.38 -5.57 -18.61
CA LYS A 88 -13.54 -5.44 -19.51
C LYS A 88 -13.43 -4.24 -20.45
N GLN A 89 -12.81 -3.15 -19.99
CA GLN A 89 -12.55 -1.95 -20.80
C GLN A 89 -11.37 -2.11 -21.77
N GLY A 90 -10.62 -3.22 -21.69
CA GLY A 90 -9.54 -3.55 -22.62
C GLY A 90 -8.20 -2.88 -22.30
N TYR A 91 -8.04 -2.36 -21.07
CA TYR A 91 -6.73 -1.94 -20.56
C TYR A 91 -5.85 -3.17 -20.28
N ASN A 92 -4.54 -3.01 -20.42
CA ASN A 92 -3.58 -4.10 -20.27
C ASN A 92 -2.51 -3.83 -19.20
N THR A 93 -2.53 -2.64 -18.60
CA THR A 93 -1.55 -2.18 -17.62
C THR A 93 -2.29 -1.33 -16.59
N ILE A 94 -1.91 -1.44 -15.32
CA ILE A 94 -2.41 -0.58 -14.25
C ILE A 94 -1.23 0.23 -13.73
N GLN A 95 -1.38 1.55 -13.71
CA GLN A 95 -0.47 2.42 -12.97
C GLN A 95 -1.06 2.63 -11.58
N LEU A 96 -0.45 2.02 -10.57
CA LEU A 96 -0.90 2.14 -9.18
C LEU A 96 -0.23 3.36 -8.53
N MET A 97 -1.05 4.30 -8.09
CA MET A 97 -0.63 5.48 -7.33
C MET A 97 -0.75 5.22 -5.82
N ALA A 98 -0.04 6.03 -5.03
CA ALA A 98 -0.20 6.08 -3.58
C ALA A 98 0.00 4.73 -2.85
N ILE A 99 0.92 3.90 -3.35
CA ILE A 99 1.28 2.62 -2.73
C ILE A 99 2.33 2.79 -1.63
N LEU A 100 3.36 3.61 -1.88
CA LEU A 100 4.33 3.95 -0.85
C LEU A 100 3.60 4.71 0.26
N GLU A 101 3.86 4.31 1.50
CA GLU A 101 3.22 4.93 2.66
C GLU A 101 3.45 6.46 2.65
N HIS A 102 2.37 7.19 2.92
CA HIS A 102 2.38 8.63 3.01
C HIS A 102 1.41 9.03 4.12
N PRO A 103 1.87 9.75 5.17
CA PRO A 103 1.05 10.02 6.35
C PRO A 103 -0.10 10.98 6.06
N TYR A 104 0.04 11.78 4.99
CA TYR A 104 -1.01 12.65 4.47
C TYR A 104 -1.87 11.88 3.48
N TYR A 105 -2.63 10.95 4.03
CA TYR A 105 -3.72 10.25 3.34
C TYR A 105 -4.97 10.09 4.22
N ALA A 106 -4.76 10.06 5.53
CA ALA A 106 -5.66 9.47 6.53
C ALA A 106 -6.21 10.48 7.53
#